data_AF-A0A2G2XG94-F1
#
_entry.id   AF-A0A2G2XG94-F1
#
_cell.length_a   1.000
_cell.length_b   1.000
_cell.length_c   1.000
_cell.angle_alpha   90.00
_cell.angle_beta   90.00
_cell.angle_gamma   90.00
#
_symmetry.space_group_name_H-M   'P 1'
#
loop_
_entity.id
_entity.type
_entity.pdbx_description
1 polymer ?
#
loop_
_entity_poly.entity_id
_entity_poly.type
_entity_poly.pdbx_seq_one_letter_code
_entity_poly.pdbx_strand_id
1 'polypeptide(L)'
;MTFQKAFAAMLIASFLLVHFANTQKVDYSKPPTPTPQAPQPLDCIGACKYRCSKSSRQNLCNRACGSCCNRCHCVPPGTSGNYEACPCYFNLTAHNNTRKCP
;
A
#
# COMPACT_ATOMS: atom_id res chain seq x y z
N MET A 1 13.97 12.07 62.07
CA MET A 1 12.79 11.74 61.23
C MET A 1 12.83 12.41 59.84
N THR A 2 14.00 12.76 59.32
CA THR A 2 14.21 13.37 57.98
C THR A 2 14.94 12.43 57.03
N PHE A 3 15.87 11.62 57.55
CA PHE A 3 16.57 10.58 56.78
C PHE A 3 15.63 9.51 56.19
N GLN A 4 14.63 9.05 56.95
CA GLN A 4 13.65 8.08 56.44
C GLN A 4 12.80 8.62 55.28
N LYS A 5 12.49 9.92 55.30
CA LYS A 5 11.73 10.58 54.23
C LYS A 5 12.57 10.73 52.95
N ALA A 6 13.88 10.97 53.09
CA ALA A 6 14.82 11.05 51.98
C ALA A 6 15.04 9.68 51.30
N PHE A 7 15.13 8.61 52.09
CA PHE A 7 15.21 7.24 51.55
C PHE A 7 13.93 6.84 50.80
N ALA A 8 12.75 7.16 51.35
CA ALA A 8 11.48 6.91 50.67
C ALA A 8 11.39 7.67 49.33
N ALA A 9 11.81 8.94 49.28
CA ALA A 9 11.80 9.74 48.06
C ALA A 9 12.74 9.18 46.98
N MET A 10 13.95 8.73 47.35
CA MET A 10 14.89 8.09 46.43
C MET A 10 14.35 6.77 45.87
N LEU A 11 13.74 5.92 46.69
CA LEU A 11 13.15 4.66 46.24
C LEU A 11 11.98 4.88 45.28
N ILE A 12 11.12 5.88 45.54
CA ILE A 12 10.01 6.23 44.66
C ILE A 12 10.53 6.76 43.31
N ALA A 13 11.55 7.62 43.31
CA ALA A 13 12.15 8.14 42.09
C ALA A 13 12.78 7.02 41.24
N SER A 14 13.48 6.06 41.86
CA SER A 14 14.03 4.90 41.17
C SER A 14 12.95 4.00 40.58
N PHE A 15 11.87 3.73 41.31
CA PHE A 15 10.74 2.93 40.81
C PHE A 15 10.06 3.58 39.59
N LEU A 16 9.85 4.89 39.63
CA LEU A 16 9.24 5.64 38.51
C LEU A 16 10.10 5.58 37.24
N LEU A 17 11.43 5.69 37.36
CA LEU A 17 12.35 5.56 36.22
C LEU A 17 12.33 4.15 35.60
N VAL A 18 12.27 3.10 36.42
CA VAL A 18 12.20 1.71 35.93
C VAL A 18 10.87 1.41 35.23
N HIS A 19 9.75 1.96 35.73
CA HIS A 19 8.47 1.81 35.04
C HIS A 19 8.45 2.52 33.68
N PHE A 20 9.03 3.72 33.56
CA PHE A 20 9.06 4.48 32.32
C PHE A 20 9.88 3.79 31.21
N ALA A 21 10.99 3.12 31.57
CA ALA A 21 11.81 2.38 30.61
C ALA A 21 11.12 1.12 30.07
N ASN A 22 10.25 0.48 30.86
CA ASN A 22 9.59 -0.77 30.50
C ASN A 22 8.34 -0.59 29.62
N THR A 23 7.78 0.62 29.51
CA THR A 23 6.55 0.88 28.74
C THR A 23 6.78 1.20 27.26
N GLN A 24 8.02 1.39 26.81
CA GLN A 24 8.35 1.52 25.38
C GLN A 24 8.78 0.17 24.77
N LYS A 25 7.87 -0.79 24.71
CA LYS A 25 7.95 -1.87 23.72
C LYS A 25 6.96 -1.55 22.61
N VAL A 26 7.44 -0.84 21.60
CA VAL A 26 6.69 -0.68 20.36
C VAL A 26 6.86 -1.99 19.58
N ASP A 27 5.82 -2.82 19.62
CA ASP A 27 5.74 -4.05 18.83
C ASP A 27 5.58 -3.68 17.34
N TYR A 28 6.72 -3.55 16.64
CA TYR A 28 6.80 -3.38 15.18
C TYR A 28 6.46 -4.67 14.41
N SER A 29 5.98 -5.70 15.10
CA SER A 29 5.78 -7.06 14.60
C SER A 29 4.48 -7.25 13.82
N LYS A 30 3.58 -6.25 13.80
CA LYS A 30 2.29 -6.35 13.10
C LYS A 30 2.34 -5.54 11.79
N PRO A 31 2.23 -6.20 10.62
CA PRO A 31 1.96 -5.49 9.37
C PRO A 31 0.70 -4.62 9.59
N PRO A 32 0.65 -3.39 9.06
CA PRO A 32 -0.50 -2.52 9.25
C PRO A 32 -1.77 -3.28 8.82
N THR A 33 -2.66 -3.50 9.79
CA THR A 33 -4.03 -3.94 9.55
C THR A 33 -4.60 -3.03 8.46
N PRO A 34 -5.18 -3.56 7.36
CA PRO A 34 -5.82 -2.72 6.37
C PRO A 34 -6.98 -2.01 7.07
N THR A 35 -6.75 -0.77 7.46
CA THR A 35 -7.80 0.19 7.76
C THR A 35 -8.74 0.19 6.55
N PRO A 36 -10.05 0.40 6.73
CA PRO A 36 -10.93 0.77 5.63
C PRO A 36 -10.43 2.08 5.03
N GLN A 37 -9.43 1.98 4.15
CA GLN A 37 -8.87 3.07 3.40
C GLN A 37 -10.00 3.48 2.47
N ALA A 38 -10.48 4.72 2.63
CA ALA A 38 -11.23 5.37 1.56
C ALA A 38 -10.51 5.04 0.24
N PRO A 39 -11.23 4.63 -0.83
CA PRO A 39 -10.61 4.15 -2.05
C PRO A 39 -9.55 5.16 -2.49
N GLN A 40 -8.28 4.80 -2.32
CA GLN A 40 -7.22 5.69 -2.74
C GLN A 40 -7.37 5.80 -4.26
N PRO A 41 -7.40 7.02 -4.82
CA PRO A 41 -7.52 7.18 -6.26
C PRO A 41 -6.38 6.40 -6.91
N LEU A 42 -6.73 5.38 -7.70
CA LEU A 42 -5.75 4.54 -8.36
C LEU A 42 -4.92 5.40 -9.30
N ASP A 43 -3.60 5.40 -9.11
CA ASP A 43 -2.67 6.06 -10.02
C ASP A 43 -2.52 5.23 -11.31
N CYS A 44 -3.33 5.56 -12.31
CA CYS A 44 -3.26 4.94 -13.62
C CYS A 44 -1.90 5.13 -14.28
N ILE A 45 -1.20 6.25 -14.04
CA ILE A 45 0.07 6.55 -14.69
C ILE A 45 1.14 5.58 -14.18
N GLY A 46 1.29 5.48 -12.85
CA GLY A 46 2.23 4.55 -12.23
C GLY A 46 1.91 3.10 -12.54
N ALA A 47 0.64 2.70 -12.41
CA ALA A 47 0.22 1.33 -12.67
C ALA A 47 0.46 0.90 -14.13
N CYS A 48 0.11 1.76 -15.10
CA CYS A 48 0.35 1.48 -16.51
C CYS A 48 1.84 1.47 -16.86
N LYS A 49 2.64 2.36 -16.26
CA LYS A 49 4.10 2.37 -16.45
C LYS A 49 4.73 1.04 -16.04
N TYR A 50 4.30 0.46 -14.92
CA TYR A 50 4.74 -0.86 -14.50
C TYR A 50 4.23 -1.96 -15.46
N ARG A 51 2.92 -1.99 -15.73
CA ARG A 51 2.27 -2.98 -16.61
C ARG A 51 2.97 -3.06 -17.98
N CYS A 52 3.34 -1.91 -18.53
CA CYS A 52 3.94 -1.78 -19.85
C CYS A 52 5.48 -1.80 -19.86
N SER A 53 6.13 -1.99 -18.71
CA SER A 53 7.60 -1.91 -18.57
C SER A 53 8.36 -2.89 -19.49
N LYS A 54 7.79 -4.07 -19.73
CA LYS A 54 8.36 -5.11 -20.63
C LYS A 54 7.80 -5.07 -22.06
N SER A 55 6.93 -4.12 -22.39
CA SER A 55 6.41 -3.98 -23.74
C SER A 55 7.48 -3.39 -24.66
N SER A 56 7.68 -3.97 -25.85
CA SER A 56 8.55 -3.38 -26.89
C SER A 56 8.01 -2.05 -27.43
N ARG A 57 6.72 -1.77 -27.22
CA ARG A 57 6.02 -0.55 -27.66
C ARG A 57 5.44 0.20 -26.46
N GLN A 58 6.29 0.60 -25.51
CA GLN A 58 5.84 1.20 -24.23
C GLN A 58 4.85 2.36 -24.41
N ASN A 59 5.09 3.29 -25.34
CA ASN A 59 4.19 4.43 -25.56
C ASN A 59 2.79 4.02 -26.04
N LEU A 60 2.72 3.00 -26.90
CA LEU A 60 1.44 2.44 -27.35
C LEU A 60 0.73 1.71 -26.20
N CYS A 61 1.47 0.87 -25.47
CA CYS A 61 0.96 0.13 -24.32
C CYS A 61 0.42 1.08 -23.24
N ASN A 62 1.19 2.09 -22.84
CA ASN A 62 0.80 3.07 -21.83
C ASN A 62 -0.47 3.82 -22.21
N ARG A 63 -0.60 4.22 -23.49
CA ARG A 63 -1.81 4.90 -23.98
C ARG A 63 -3.04 4.00 -23.93
N ALA A 64 -2.90 2.74 -24.39
CA ALA A 64 -3.99 1.77 -24.35
C ALA A 64 -4.39 1.47 -22.89
N CYS A 65 -3.41 1.15 -22.05
CA CYS A 65 -3.59 0.89 -20.62
C CYS A 65 -4.28 2.05 -19.92
N GLY A 66 -3.84 3.30 -20.14
CA GLY A 66 -4.44 4.48 -19.52
C GLY A 66 -5.91 4.65 -19.88
N SER A 67 -6.28 4.42 -21.15
CA SER A 67 -7.69 4.47 -21.56
C SER A 67 -8.56 3.39 -20.91
N CYS A 68 -8.00 2.21 -20.68
CA CYS A 68 -8.68 1.12 -20.00
C CYS A 68 -8.77 1.36 -18.49
N CYS A 69 -7.69 1.88 -17.90
CA CYS A 69 -7.59 2.23 -16.50
C CYS A 69 -8.58 3.34 -16.14
N ASN A 70 -8.68 4.39 -16.94
CA ASN A 70 -9.64 5.47 -16.70
C ASN A 70 -11.10 5.02 -16.81
N ARG A 71 -11.38 3.95 -17.56
CA ARG A 71 -12.74 3.39 -17.71
C ARG A 71 -13.08 2.39 -16.62
N CYS A 72 -12.13 1.54 -16.24
CA CYS A 72 -12.35 0.41 -15.34
C CYS A 72 -11.83 0.65 -13.92
N HIS A 73 -11.09 1.74 -13.70
CA HIS A 73 -10.42 2.09 -12.44
C HIS A 73 -9.60 0.93 -11.85
N CYS A 74 -8.98 0.12 -12.71
CA CYS A 74 -8.27 -1.12 -12.36
C CYS A 74 -7.16 -1.40 -13.39
N VAL A 75 -5.99 -1.84 -12.93
CA VAL A 75 -4.90 -2.37 -13.77
C VAL A 75 -4.47 -3.70 -13.18
N PRO A 76 -4.45 -4.81 -13.95
CA PRO A 76 -4.09 -6.10 -13.38
C PRO A 76 -2.60 -6.16 -13.00
N PRO A 77 -2.23 -6.91 -11.95
CA PRO A 77 -0.86 -6.97 -11.46
C PRO A 77 0.07 -7.66 -12.46
N GLY A 78 1.37 -7.35 -12.36
CA GLY A 78 2.39 -7.87 -13.27
C GLY A 78 2.47 -7.10 -14.60
N THR A 79 3.22 -7.67 -15.54
CA THR A 79 3.47 -7.08 -16.88
C THR A 79 2.72 -7.79 -18.00
N SER A 80 2.09 -8.92 -17.69
CA SER A 80 1.24 -9.72 -18.56
C SER A 80 0.33 -10.61 -17.70
N GLY A 81 -0.81 -11.05 -18.24
CA GLY A 81 -1.73 -11.95 -17.53
C GLY A 81 -2.45 -11.30 -16.33
N ASN A 82 -2.87 -12.14 -15.39
CA ASN A 82 -3.64 -11.79 -14.18
C ASN A 82 -4.93 -11.02 -14.46
N TYR A 83 -5.56 -11.33 -15.60
CA TYR A 83 -6.70 -10.59 -16.10
C TYR A 83 -7.97 -10.78 -15.26
N GLU A 84 -8.04 -11.89 -14.52
CA GLU A 84 -9.07 -12.20 -13.53
C GLU A 84 -9.14 -11.18 -12.39
N ALA A 85 -8.03 -10.49 -12.09
CA ALA A 85 -8.01 -9.42 -11.09
C ALA A 85 -8.79 -8.17 -11.53
N CYS A 86 -8.92 -7.94 -12.84
CA CYS A 86 -9.65 -6.80 -13.41
C CYS A 86 -10.53 -7.24 -14.60
N PRO A 87 -11.71 -7.84 -14.36
CA PRO A 87 -12.58 -8.34 -15.43
C PRO A 87 -13.02 -7.26 -16.43
N CYS A 88 -13.32 -6.04 -15.96
CA CYS A 88 -13.63 -4.91 -16.85
C CYS A 88 -12.47 -4.63 -17.81
N TYR A 89 -11.24 -4.55 -17.30
CA TYR A 89 -10.04 -4.30 -18.10
C TYR A 89 -9.83 -5.37 -19.16
N PHE A 90 -10.07 -6.64 -18.80
CA PHE A 90 -9.92 -7.78 -19.70
C PHE A 90 -10.96 -7.82 -20.82
N ASN A 91 -12.21 -7.50 -20.51
CA ASN A 91 -13.35 -7.63 -21.42
C ASN A 91 -13.50 -6.47 -22.41
N LEU A 92 -12.72 -5.40 -22.27
CA LEU A 92 -12.75 -4.29 -23.21
C LEU A 92 -12.18 -4.69 -24.57
N THR A 93 -13.00 -4.54 -25.60
CA THR A 93 -12.66 -4.80 -27.00
C THR A 93 -12.53 -3.51 -27.80
N ALA A 94 -11.71 -3.56 -28.85
CA ALA A 94 -11.65 -2.54 -29.88
C ALA A 94 -12.70 -2.84 -30.97
N HIS A 95 -12.88 -1.92 -31.93
CA HIS A 95 -13.89 -2.04 -32.99
C HIS A 95 -13.75 -3.33 -33.84
N ASN A 96 -12.54 -3.87 -33.96
CA ASN A 96 -12.22 -5.11 -34.68
C ASN A 96 -12.40 -6.38 -33.82
N ASN A 97 -13.11 -6.31 -32.69
CA ASN A 97 -13.30 -7.41 -31.73
C ASN A 97 -12.00 -7.97 -31.12
N THR A 98 -10.86 -7.28 -31.24
CA THR A 98 -9.64 -7.68 -30.53
C THR A 98 -9.61 -7.04 -29.14
N ARG A 99 -8.93 -7.71 -28.19
CA ARG A 99 -8.70 -7.15 -26.86
C ARG A 99 -8.04 -5.77 -26.98
N LYS A 100 -8.64 -4.76 -26.35
CA LYS A 100 -8.17 -3.37 -26.41
C LYS A 100 -7.00 -3.13 -25.45
N CYS A 101 -7.06 -3.73 -24.26
CA CYS A 101 -6.15 -3.45 -23.16
C CYS A 101 -4.96 -4.43 -23.14
N PRO A 102 -3.75 -3.98 -22.77
CA PRO A 102 -2.55 -4.81 -22.75
C PRO A 102 -2.54 -5.93 -21.68
#